data_AF-A0A977IC59-F1
#
_entry.id   AF-A0A977IC59-F1
#
_cell.length_a   1.000
_cell.length_b   1.000
_cell.length_c   1.000
_cell.angle_alpha   90.00
_cell.angle_beta   90.00
_cell.angle_gamma   90.00
#
_symmetry.space_group_name_H-M   'P 1'
#
loop_
_entity.id
_entity.type
_entity.pdbx_description
1 polymer ?
#
loop_
_entity_poly.entity_id
_entity_poly.type
_entity_poly.pdbx_seq_one_letter_code
_entity_poly.pdbx_strand_id
1 'polypeptide(L)'
;MGKTEKFSGLNTDLERLANRIEMYLQESGFEVAFSKDPTEPASWFFIQARKASALRTVAGARRSTDITIKGSPGSFEVSVGTGEWGKNLVTSAPLFIVPVVGISATLVKLYTAKKFEDNLWKYIRDQSRFLADSALRATDKPSSSSSITAAGVSTDSRAYDCDYVEGYPGWNEQVLGGKLLLVREKGGKNRLAFKSPDSREIAIPSANVIEAHIIARKKGLSEDDLMIQLACKDANGRTVKPVFNLNDDIIRGVLAGINELVGEDKVLRSFEQVNVTTETKYCTSCGVQIPKEAKFCSSCGTKQS
;
A
#
# COMPACT_ATOMS: atom_id res chain seq x y z
N MET A 1 -9.71 -15.27 22.58
CA MET A 1 -8.62 -16.26 22.43
C MET A 1 -7.99 -15.98 21.08
N GLY A 2 -6.70 -15.68 21.02
CA GLY A 2 -6.03 -15.35 19.75
C GLY A 2 -5.79 -16.58 18.90
N LYS A 3 -5.73 -16.40 17.58
CA LYS A 3 -5.33 -17.42 16.61
C LYS A 3 -3.93 -17.09 16.09
N THR A 4 -3.12 -18.12 15.86
CA THR A 4 -1.77 -17.99 15.28
C THR A 4 -1.62 -18.95 14.12
N GLU A 5 -1.02 -18.47 13.03
CA GLU A 5 -0.71 -19.28 11.84
C GLU A 5 0.78 -19.10 11.50
N LYS A 6 1.45 -20.21 11.18
CA LYS A 6 2.86 -20.24 10.81
C LYS A 6 3.01 -20.38 9.31
N PHE A 7 3.92 -19.60 8.74
CA PHE A 7 4.24 -19.56 7.33
C PHE A 7 5.71 -19.92 7.15
N SER A 8 6.00 -20.83 6.23
CA SER A 8 7.36 -21.30 5.97
C SER A 8 7.59 -21.49 4.47
N GLY A 9 8.82 -21.27 4.02
CA GLY A 9 9.22 -21.45 2.63
C GLY A 9 8.69 -20.39 1.67
N LEU A 10 8.08 -19.30 2.16
CA LEU A 10 7.54 -18.24 1.31
C LEU A 10 8.55 -17.14 1.01
N ASN A 11 9.57 -16.91 1.83
CA ASN A 11 10.52 -15.80 1.66
C ASN A 11 9.80 -14.43 1.49
N THR A 12 8.80 -14.19 2.32
CA THR A 12 7.91 -13.03 2.25
C THR A 12 8.56 -11.79 2.83
N ASP A 13 8.44 -10.65 2.14
CA ASP A 13 8.77 -9.34 2.71
C ASP A 13 7.76 -8.99 3.82
N LEU A 14 8.21 -9.09 5.08
CA LEU A 14 7.36 -8.95 6.26
C LEU A 14 6.90 -7.51 6.49
N GLU A 15 7.71 -6.51 6.13
CA GLU A 15 7.31 -5.10 6.24
C GLU A 15 6.21 -4.79 5.24
N ARG A 16 6.37 -5.27 4.01
CA ARG A 16 5.36 -5.14 2.97
C ARG A 16 4.05 -5.87 3.32
N LEU A 17 4.15 -7.05 3.94
CA LEU A 17 2.98 -7.76 4.45
C LEU A 17 2.27 -6.95 5.54
N ALA A 18 3.02 -6.38 6.49
CA ALA A 18 2.49 -5.56 7.57
C ALA A 18 1.73 -4.33 7.04
N ASN A 19 2.34 -3.61 6.09
CA ASN A 19 1.74 -2.43 5.47
C ASN A 19 0.45 -2.75 4.69
N ARG A 20 0.39 -3.91 4.04
CA ARG A 20 -0.83 -4.38 3.34
C ARG A 20 -1.96 -4.71 4.31
N ILE A 21 -1.64 -5.33 5.44
CA ILE A 21 -2.61 -5.62 6.50
C ILE A 21 -3.14 -4.31 7.11
N GLU A 22 -2.26 -3.35 7.39
CA GLU A 22 -2.65 -2.01 7.83
C GLU A 22 -3.63 -1.35 6.85
N MET A 23 -3.28 -1.33 5.56
CA MET A 23 -4.11 -0.74 4.50
C MET A 23 -5.48 -1.41 4.40
N TYR A 24 -5.53 -2.74 4.44
CA TYR A 24 -6.79 -3.49 4.45
C TYR A 24 -7.71 -3.11 5.63
N LEU A 25 -7.13 -2.92 6.82
CA LEU A 25 -7.86 -2.50 8.01
C LEU A 25 -8.37 -1.07 7.88
N GLN A 26 -7.53 -0.17 7.40
CA GLN A 26 -7.87 1.21 7.10
C GLN A 26 -9.04 1.29 6.10
N GLU A 27 -8.94 0.60 4.97
CA GLU A 27 -10.00 0.50 3.94
C GLU A 27 -11.30 -0.10 4.51
N SER A 28 -11.17 -0.98 5.50
CA SER A 28 -12.30 -1.56 6.23
C SER A 28 -12.92 -0.62 7.29
N GLY A 29 -12.44 0.63 7.39
CA GLY A 29 -12.97 1.66 8.29
C GLY A 29 -12.42 1.60 9.72
N PHE A 30 -11.27 0.97 9.94
CA PHE A 30 -10.61 0.92 11.24
C PHE A 30 -9.62 2.07 11.41
N GLU A 31 -9.53 2.60 12.64
CA GLU A 31 -8.36 3.33 13.10
C GLU A 31 -7.26 2.30 13.37
N VAL A 32 -6.06 2.55 12.85
CA VAL A 32 -4.93 1.63 12.95
C VAL A 32 -3.76 2.31 13.64
N ALA A 33 -3.11 1.58 14.55
CA ALA A 33 -1.84 1.95 15.16
C ALA A 33 -0.80 0.89 14.80
N PHE A 34 0.43 1.34 14.54
CA PHE A 34 1.51 0.50 14.04
C PHE A 34 2.77 0.67 14.88
N SER A 35 3.51 -0.43 15.06
CA SER A 35 4.85 -0.44 15.67
C SER A 35 5.68 -1.58 15.05
N LYS A 36 7.00 -1.43 15.03
CA LYS A 36 7.92 -2.47 14.53
C LYS A 36 9.22 -2.47 15.33
N ASP A 37 9.96 -3.57 15.21
CA ASP A 37 11.32 -3.67 15.70
C ASP A 37 12.21 -2.56 15.08
N PRO A 38 12.98 -1.79 15.88
CA PRO A 38 13.91 -0.80 15.34
C PRO A 38 15.13 -1.41 14.65
N THR A 39 15.35 -2.74 14.72
CA THR A 39 16.44 -3.39 13.97
C THR A 39 16.20 -3.40 12.47
N GLU A 40 17.27 -3.41 11.68
CA GLU A 40 17.22 -3.60 10.23
C GLU A 40 17.87 -4.94 9.84
N PRO A 41 17.12 -5.92 9.28
CA PRO A 41 15.68 -5.92 9.05
C PRO A 41 14.87 -6.17 10.34
N ALA A 42 13.67 -5.59 10.42
CA ALA A 42 12.81 -5.71 11.60
C ALA A 42 12.37 -7.17 11.84
N SER A 43 12.61 -7.68 13.05
CA SER A 43 12.24 -9.07 13.41
C SER A 43 10.76 -9.25 13.80
N TRP A 44 10.05 -8.13 14.02
CA TRP A 44 8.63 -8.14 14.36
C TRP A 44 7.90 -6.86 13.95
N PHE A 45 6.60 -7.02 13.71
CA PHE A 45 5.63 -5.95 13.44
C PHE A 45 4.39 -6.14 14.32
N PHE A 46 3.82 -5.03 14.79
CA PHE A 46 2.64 -5.00 15.63
C PHE A 46 1.64 -3.98 15.09
N ILE A 47 0.41 -4.44 14.84
CA ILE A 47 -0.67 -3.64 14.28
C ILE A 47 -1.87 -3.76 15.22
N GLN A 48 -2.39 -2.63 15.69
CA GLN A 48 -3.67 -2.59 16.40
C GLN A 48 -4.72 -1.95 15.53
N ALA A 49 -5.92 -2.53 15.45
CA ALA A 49 -7.05 -1.94 14.74
C ALA A 49 -8.27 -1.81 15.65
N ARG A 50 -8.93 -0.64 15.66
CA ARG A 50 -10.23 -0.42 16.30
C ARG A 50 -11.20 0.27 15.36
N LYS A 51 -12.51 0.02 15.49
CA LYS A 51 -13.50 0.73 14.67
C LYS A 51 -13.51 2.23 15.00
N ALA A 52 -13.42 3.06 13.98
CA ALA A 52 -13.62 4.50 14.10
C ALA A 52 -15.14 4.80 14.11
N SER A 53 -15.78 5.05 15.27
CA SER A 53 -16.82 6.11 15.44
C SER A 53 -17.91 5.92 16.53
N ALA A 54 -18.14 7.05 17.21
CA ALA A 54 -19.37 7.72 17.70
C ALA A 54 -20.46 7.03 18.57
N LEU A 55 -20.52 5.70 18.72
CA LEU A 55 -21.42 5.06 19.70
C LEU A 55 -20.61 4.31 20.75
N ARG A 56 -20.04 5.09 21.69
CA ARG A 56 -19.48 4.56 22.92
C ARG A 56 -20.62 4.12 23.84
N THR A 57 -21.10 2.90 23.69
CA THR A 57 -21.84 2.24 24.78
C THR A 57 -20.84 1.65 25.77
N VAL A 58 -20.84 2.31 26.93
CA VAL A 58 -20.12 2.04 28.18
C VAL A 58 -19.99 0.53 28.43
N ALA A 59 -18.76 0.05 28.67
CA ALA A 59 -18.31 -1.33 28.92
C ALA A 59 -17.77 -2.18 27.73
N GLY A 60 -18.07 -1.88 26.46
CA GLY A 60 -17.59 -2.68 25.30
C GLY A 60 -16.45 -2.09 24.45
N ALA A 61 -16.11 -0.81 24.65
CA ALA A 61 -15.50 0.07 23.65
C ALA A 61 -13.95 0.25 23.71
N ARG A 62 -13.19 -0.69 24.29
CA ARG A 62 -11.70 -0.60 24.36
C ARG A 62 -10.95 -1.76 23.69
N ARG A 63 -11.66 -2.67 23.02
CA ARG A 63 -11.05 -3.83 22.40
C ARG A 63 -10.45 -3.47 21.04
N SER A 64 -9.15 -3.68 20.89
CA SER A 64 -8.44 -3.66 19.61
C SER A 64 -8.33 -5.07 19.04
N THR A 65 -8.31 -5.19 17.72
CA THR A 65 -7.76 -6.37 17.05
C THR A 65 -6.25 -6.17 16.99
N ASP A 66 -5.51 -7.05 17.66
CA ASP A 66 -4.05 -6.99 17.74
C ASP A 66 -3.48 -8.03 16.78
N ILE A 67 -2.63 -7.60 15.87
CA ILE A 67 -1.98 -8.43 14.86
C ILE A 67 -0.48 -8.33 15.08
N THR A 68 0.18 -9.47 15.22
CA THR A 68 1.63 -9.55 15.43
C THR A 68 2.24 -10.42 14.34
N ILE A 69 3.25 -9.92 13.64
CA ILE A 69 4.06 -10.67 12.68
C ILE A 69 5.44 -10.80 13.29
N LYS A 70 5.98 -12.02 13.41
CA LYS A 70 7.30 -12.28 14.01
C LYS A 70 8.08 -13.31 13.20
N GLY A 71 9.39 -13.14 13.14
CA GLY A 71 10.32 -14.12 12.57
C GLY A 71 11.15 -13.54 11.44
N SER A 72 11.39 -14.37 10.42
CA SER A 72 12.21 -14.02 9.26
C SER A 72 11.43 -14.28 7.96
N PRO A 73 11.82 -13.70 6.82
CA PRO A 73 11.12 -13.91 5.55
C PRO A 73 10.85 -15.37 5.18
N GLY A 74 11.79 -16.27 5.45
CA GLY A 74 11.67 -17.70 5.14
C GLY A 74 10.82 -18.50 6.14
N SER A 75 10.62 -17.97 7.35
CA SER A 75 9.85 -18.62 8.42
C SER A 75 9.35 -17.56 9.41
N PHE A 76 8.05 -17.29 9.37
CA PHE A 76 7.40 -16.30 10.21
C PHE A 76 6.05 -16.80 10.73
N GLU A 77 5.55 -16.16 11.77
CA GLU A 77 4.22 -16.40 12.30
C GLU A 77 3.41 -15.12 12.33
N VAL A 78 2.11 -15.24 12.07
CA VAL A 78 1.13 -14.17 12.25
C VAL A 78 0.19 -14.59 13.36
N SER A 79 -0.01 -13.72 14.34
CA SER A 79 -0.99 -13.91 15.42
C SER A 79 -2.03 -12.80 15.36
N VAL A 80 -3.31 -13.17 15.40
CA VAL A 80 -4.45 -12.25 15.47
C VAL A 80 -5.20 -12.51 16.77
N GLY A 81 -5.30 -11.48 17.61
CA GLY A 81 -5.96 -11.54 18.90
C GLY A 81 -6.79 -10.31 19.21
N THR A 82 -7.29 -10.26 20.44
CA THR A 82 -7.99 -9.08 20.97
C THR A 82 -7.17 -8.50 22.10
N GLY A 83 -6.93 -7.19 22.07
CA GLY A 83 -6.17 -6.48 23.10
C GLY A 83 -6.87 -5.23 23.60
N GLU A 84 -6.18 -4.49 24.45
CA GLU A 84 -6.59 -3.15 24.85
C GLU A 84 -5.93 -2.13 23.92
N TRP A 85 -6.73 -1.28 23.29
CA TRP A 85 -6.21 -0.24 22.40
C TRP A 85 -5.22 0.68 23.12
N GLY A 86 -4.03 0.86 22.55
CA GLY A 86 -2.98 1.72 23.11
C GLY A 86 -2.33 1.17 24.39
N LYS A 87 -2.57 -0.10 24.71
CA LYS A 87 -1.90 -0.87 25.76
C LYS A 87 -1.36 -2.17 25.15
N ASN A 88 -0.50 -2.88 25.87
CA ASN A 88 0.39 -3.94 25.36
C ASN A 88 1.55 -3.42 24.49
N LEU A 89 2.24 -2.41 25.03
CA LEU A 89 3.54 -1.95 24.57
C LEU A 89 4.51 -3.14 24.55
N VAL A 90 5.09 -3.48 23.39
CA VAL A 90 6.44 -4.04 23.42
C VAL A 90 7.31 -2.88 23.92
N THR A 91 7.90 -3.03 25.10
CA THR A 91 8.42 -1.98 26.00
C THR A 91 9.53 -1.08 25.41
N SER A 92 9.77 -1.10 24.10
CA SER A 92 10.94 -0.51 23.44
C SER A 92 10.69 0.21 22.11
N ALA A 93 9.45 0.30 21.60
CA ALA A 93 9.18 0.99 20.34
C ALA A 93 7.98 1.96 20.42
N PRO A 94 8.07 3.16 19.82
CA PRO A 94 6.95 4.09 19.76
C PRO A 94 5.77 3.52 18.96
N LEU A 95 4.55 3.84 19.40
CA LEU A 95 3.32 3.57 18.64
C LEU A 95 3.03 4.78 17.76
N PHE A 96 2.96 4.56 16.45
CA PHE A 96 2.50 5.57 15.51
C PHE A 96 1.02 5.34 15.22
N ILE A 97 0.19 6.31 15.61
CA ILE A 97 -1.21 6.37 15.17
C ILE A 97 -1.17 6.89 13.74
N VAL A 98 -1.51 6.03 12.78
CA VAL A 98 -1.48 6.44 11.37
C VAL A 98 -2.77 7.21 11.08
N PRO A 99 -2.68 8.49 10.67
CA PRO A 99 -3.86 9.25 10.30
C PRO A 99 -4.51 8.58 9.10
N VAL A 100 -5.84 8.45 9.14
CA VAL A 100 -6.63 7.93 8.02
C VAL A 100 -6.56 8.93 6.86
N VAL A 101 -5.61 8.75 5.94
CA VAL A 101 -5.47 9.63 4.76
C VAL A 101 -6.20 8.99 3.58
N GLY A 102 -7.33 9.58 3.19
CA GLY A 102 -7.91 9.37 1.85
C GLY A 102 -8.65 8.05 1.63
N ILE A 103 -9.54 7.64 2.54
CA ILE A 103 -10.35 6.43 2.35
C ILE A 103 -11.75 6.83 1.86
N SER A 104 -12.03 6.55 0.59
CA SER A 104 -13.40 6.35 0.13
C SER A 104 -13.94 5.14 0.87
N ALA A 105 -14.77 5.34 1.89
CA ALA A 105 -15.43 4.25 2.61
C ALA A 105 -16.40 3.53 1.66
N THR A 106 -15.88 2.62 0.83
CA THR A 106 -16.71 1.72 0.03
C THR A 106 -17.46 0.82 0.99
N LEU A 107 -18.75 1.14 1.16
CA LEU A 107 -19.80 0.33 1.78
C LEU A 107 -19.37 -0.39 3.06
N VAL A 108 -19.72 0.20 4.21
CA VAL A 108 -19.72 -0.49 5.50
C VAL A 108 -20.70 -1.67 5.42
N LYS A 109 -20.24 -2.82 4.91
CA LYS A 109 -20.90 -4.09 5.16
C LYS A 109 -20.75 -4.31 6.67
N LEU A 110 -21.88 -4.34 7.38
CA LEU A 110 -21.98 -4.77 8.77
C LEU A 110 -21.45 -6.20 8.88
N TYR A 111 -20.14 -6.37 9.00
CA TYR A 111 -19.52 -7.65 9.27
C TYR A 111 -19.67 -7.96 10.75
N THR A 112 -20.15 -9.17 11.05
CA THR A 112 -20.02 -9.75 12.38
C THR A 112 -18.54 -9.96 12.70
N ALA A 113 -18.17 -9.95 13.98
CA ALA A 113 -16.78 -10.11 14.40
C ALA A 113 -16.14 -11.39 13.81
N LYS A 114 -16.89 -12.49 13.75
CA LYS A 114 -16.45 -13.76 13.14
C LYS A 114 -16.16 -13.62 11.65
N LYS A 115 -17.08 -13.02 10.88
CA LYS A 115 -16.89 -12.86 9.43
C LYS A 115 -15.73 -11.91 9.11
N PHE A 116 -15.51 -10.90 9.96
CA PHE A 116 -14.33 -10.04 9.85
C PHE A 116 -13.04 -10.83 10.09
N GLU A 117 -12.95 -11.61 11.16
CA GLU A 117 -11.77 -12.42 11.48
C GLU A 117 -11.47 -13.44 10.36
N ASP A 118 -12.49 -14.13 9.85
CA ASP A 118 -12.34 -15.08 8.73
C ASP A 118 -11.80 -14.38 7.46
N ASN A 119 -12.33 -13.20 7.14
CA ASN A 119 -11.88 -12.40 5.99
C ASN A 119 -10.45 -11.86 6.19
N LEU A 120 -10.11 -11.41 7.40
CA LEU A 120 -8.76 -10.96 7.73
C LEU A 120 -7.75 -12.10 7.58
N TRP A 121 -8.07 -13.29 8.10
CA TRP A 121 -7.21 -14.47 7.92
C TRP A 121 -7.09 -14.92 6.47
N LYS A 122 -8.19 -14.86 5.70
CA LYS A 122 -8.14 -15.09 4.26
C LYS A 122 -7.17 -14.11 3.60
N TYR A 123 -7.33 -12.81 3.87
CA TYR A 123 -6.45 -11.78 3.34
C TYR A 123 -4.98 -11.98 3.72
N ILE A 124 -4.67 -12.28 4.99
CA ILE A 124 -3.29 -12.53 5.45
C ILE A 124 -2.68 -13.71 4.69
N ARG A 125 -3.40 -14.82 4.53
CA ARG A 125 -2.92 -15.99 3.78
C ARG A 125 -2.67 -15.65 2.32
N ASP A 126 -3.63 -14.98 1.69
CA ASP A 126 -3.54 -14.58 0.28
C ASP A 126 -2.36 -13.63 0.07
N GLN A 127 -2.17 -12.64 0.94
CA GLN A 127 -1.04 -11.70 0.86
C GLN A 127 0.30 -12.37 1.16
N SER A 128 0.38 -13.29 2.11
CA SER A 128 1.62 -14.03 2.41
C SER A 128 2.07 -14.81 1.18
N ARG A 129 1.15 -15.50 0.49
CA ARG A 129 1.42 -16.23 -0.75
C ARG A 129 1.73 -15.30 -1.92
N PHE A 130 0.97 -14.22 -2.05
CA PHE A 130 1.17 -13.21 -3.09
C PHE A 130 2.53 -12.51 -2.99
N LEU A 131 3.05 -12.37 -1.77
CA LEU A 131 4.37 -11.84 -1.49
C LEU A 131 5.45 -12.93 -1.43
N ALA A 132 5.19 -14.15 -1.90
CA ALA A 132 6.23 -15.17 -1.96
C ALA A 132 7.45 -14.69 -2.79
N ASP A 133 8.64 -15.01 -2.30
CA ASP A 133 9.96 -14.64 -2.80
C ASP A 133 10.24 -13.13 -2.92
N SER A 134 9.36 -12.29 -2.36
CA SER A 134 9.54 -10.84 -2.45
C SER A 134 10.72 -10.34 -1.61
N ALA A 135 11.09 -11.04 -0.53
CA ALA A 135 12.25 -10.66 0.28
C ALA A 135 13.58 -10.97 -0.39
N LEU A 136 13.68 -12.07 -1.17
CA LEU A 136 14.88 -12.41 -1.93
C LEU A 136 15.18 -11.31 -2.96
N ARG A 137 14.13 -10.86 -3.66
CA ARG A 137 14.19 -9.76 -4.63
C ARG A 137 14.56 -8.40 -4.01
N ALA A 138 14.38 -8.23 -2.71
CA ALA A 138 14.75 -7.01 -1.99
C ALA A 138 16.24 -7.02 -1.57
N THR A 139 16.82 -8.20 -1.34
CA THR A 139 18.24 -8.38 -0.95
C THR A 139 19.18 -8.59 -2.14
N ASP A 140 18.66 -8.94 -3.31
CA ASP A 140 19.44 -9.12 -4.53
C ASP A 140 19.91 -7.77 -5.11
N LYS A 141 21.21 -7.49 -4.95
CA LYS A 141 21.96 -6.92 -6.08
C LYS A 141 21.87 -7.93 -7.25
N PRO A 142 21.65 -7.47 -8.48
CA PRO A 142 20.79 -8.13 -9.44
C PRO A 142 21.43 -9.38 -10.06
N SER A 143 20.79 -10.53 -9.89
CA SER A 143 20.85 -11.59 -10.90
C SER A 143 19.54 -12.39 -10.92
N SER A 144 18.92 -12.39 -12.11
CA SER A 144 17.73 -13.13 -12.56
C SER A 144 16.36 -12.52 -12.21
N SER A 145 15.51 -12.09 -13.13
CA SER A 145 15.44 -12.11 -14.60
C SER A 145 15.33 -10.67 -15.12
N SER A 146 16.43 -9.93 -15.04
CA SER A 146 16.55 -8.58 -15.60
C SER A 146 16.61 -8.69 -17.13
N SER A 147 15.59 -8.22 -17.83
CA SER A 147 15.82 -7.76 -19.21
C SER A 147 16.64 -6.49 -19.09
N ILE A 148 17.95 -6.62 -19.32
CA ILE A 148 18.88 -5.49 -19.36
C ILE A 148 18.53 -4.70 -20.63
N THR A 149 17.75 -3.63 -20.48
CA THR A 149 17.76 -2.55 -21.47
C THR A 149 18.99 -1.68 -21.22
N ALA A 150 19.55 -1.12 -22.29
CA ALA A 150 20.89 -0.51 -22.36
C ALA A 150 21.15 0.73 -21.47
N ALA A 151 20.31 0.99 -20.47
CA ALA A 151 20.48 2.07 -19.51
C ALA A 151 20.16 1.55 -18.09
N GLY A 152 21.18 0.99 -17.42
CA GLY A 152 21.34 0.58 -16.01
C GLY A 152 20.25 0.78 -14.92
N VAL A 153 18.95 0.67 -15.22
CA VAL A 153 17.84 0.83 -14.29
C VAL A 153 17.32 -0.56 -13.91
N SER A 154 17.44 -0.92 -12.63
CA SER A 154 16.80 -2.13 -12.10
C SER A 154 15.30 -1.87 -11.94
N THR A 155 14.48 -2.60 -12.69
CA THR A 155 13.02 -2.52 -12.66
C THR A 155 12.44 -3.71 -11.91
N ASP A 156 11.71 -3.48 -10.82
CA ASP A 156 10.88 -4.52 -10.17
C ASP A 156 9.52 -4.53 -10.86
N SER A 157 9.18 -5.63 -11.54
CA SER A 157 7.90 -5.77 -12.24
C SER A 157 7.19 -7.04 -11.79
N ARG A 158 5.90 -6.90 -11.49
CA ARG A 158 5.01 -8.03 -11.20
C ARG A 158 3.92 -8.08 -12.25
N ALA A 159 3.72 -9.25 -12.86
CA ALA A 159 2.71 -9.48 -13.88
C ALA A 159 1.60 -10.38 -13.34
N TYR A 160 0.36 -10.02 -13.62
CA TYR A 160 -0.84 -10.73 -13.21
C TYR A 160 -1.66 -11.04 -14.46
N ASP A 161 -2.13 -12.27 -14.56
CA ASP A 161 -3.06 -12.64 -15.63
C ASP A 161 -4.36 -11.86 -15.45
N CYS A 162 -4.84 -11.30 -16.55
CA CYS A 162 -6.02 -10.47 -16.60
C CYS A 162 -6.92 -11.00 -17.71
N ASP A 163 -8.12 -11.44 -17.30
CA ASP A 163 -9.04 -12.13 -18.20
C ASP A 163 -9.59 -11.19 -19.25
N TYR A 164 -9.76 -9.91 -18.90
CA TYR A 164 -9.97 -8.84 -19.87
C TYR A 164 -9.79 -7.45 -19.25
N VAL A 165 -9.67 -6.45 -20.13
CA VAL A 165 -9.75 -5.03 -19.78
C VAL A 165 -10.67 -4.27 -20.74
N GLU A 166 -11.29 -3.20 -20.25
CA GLU A 166 -12.12 -2.29 -21.05
C GLU A 166 -12.05 -0.85 -20.51
N GLY A 167 -12.61 0.10 -21.26
CA GLY A 167 -12.82 1.48 -20.78
C GLY A 167 -11.59 2.40 -20.83
N TYR A 168 -10.51 1.97 -21.51
CA TYR A 168 -9.34 2.83 -21.76
C TYR A 168 -9.40 3.45 -23.17
N PRO A 169 -9.13 4.77 -23.34
CA PRO A 169 -9.13 5.41 -24.65
C PRO A 169 -8.11 4.77 -25.59
N GLY A 170 -8.53 4.53 -26.83
CA GLY A 170 -7.74 3.86 -27.85
C GLY A 170 -8.10 2.38 -28.04
N TRP A 171 -8.82 1.77 -27.08
CA TRP A 171 -9.39 0.43 -27.22
C TRP A 171 -10.91 0.54 -27.30
N ASN A 172 -11.44 0.25 -28.48
CA ASN A 172 -12.84 0.46 -28.82
C ASN A 172 -13.75 -0.64 -28.23
N GLU A 173 -13.16 -1.77 -27.82
CA GLU A 173 -13.86 -2.96 -27.33
C GLU A 173 -13.12 -3.56 -26.12
N GLN A 174 -13.81 -4.46 -25.43
CA GLN A 174 -13.24 -5.33 -24.41
C GLN A 174 -12.06 -6.13 -25.01
N VAL A 175 -10.88 -6.00 -24.43
CA VAL A 175 -9.71 -6.77 -24.83
C VAL A 175 -9.59 -7.99 -23.93
N LEU A 176 -9.79 -9.17 -24.52
CA LEU A 176 -9.75 -10.46 -23.83
C LEU A 176 -8.31 -10.94 -23.67
N GLY A 177 -8.01 -11.42 -22.47
CA GLY A 177 -6.71 -11.91 -22.05
C GLY A 177 -5.66 -10.80 -21.97
N GLY A 178 -4.52 -11.14 -21.37
CA GLY A 178 -3.38 -10.23 -21.24
C GLY A 178 -2.76 -10.29 -19.86
N LYS A 179 -1.85 -9.36 -19.61
CA LYS A 179 -1.17 -9.24 -18.33
C LYS A 179 -1.23 -7.81 -17.83
N LEU A 180 -1.72 -7.63 -16.60
CA LEU A 180 -1.55 -6.40 -15.86
C LEU A 180 -0.19 -6.44 -15.15
N LEU A 181 0.64 -5.46 -15.40
CA LEU A 181 1.97 -5.30 -14.81
C LEU A 181 1.96 -4.12 -13.85
N LEU A 182 2.47 -4.36 -12.64
CA LEU A 182 2.83 -3.31 -11.69
C LEU A 182 4.34 -3.13 -11.77
N VAL A 183 4.78 -1.97 -12.24
CA VAL A 183 6.18 -1.69 -12.56
C VAL A 183 6.72 -0.61 -11.62
N ARG A 184 7.73 -0.96 -10.84
CA ARG A 184 8.53 -0.04 -10.04
C ARG A 184 9.85 0.25 -10.73
N GLU A 185 10.12 1.52 -10.95
CA GLU A 185 11.35 1.99 -11.56
C GLU A 185 12.11 2.87 -10.55
N LYS A 186 13.45 2.75 -10.51
CA LYS A 186 14.28 3.64 -9.69
C LYS A 186 14.08 5.10 -10.13
N GLY A 187 13.83 5.97 -9.15
CA GLY A 187 13.56 7.40 -9.38
C GLY A 187 12.08 7.78 -9.45
N GLY A 188 11.17 6.95 -8.91
CA GLY A 188 9.76 7.31 -8.76
C GLY A 188 8.98 7.32 -10.07
N LYS A 189 9.42 6.58 -11.09
CA LYS A 189 8.68 6.41 -12.36
C LYS A 189 7.78 5.18 -12.31
N ASN A 190 7.08 5.03 -11.20
CA ASN A 190 6.17 3.93 -10.98
C ASN A 190 5.04 3.98 -12.02
N ARG A 191 4.63 2.82 -12.54
CA ARG A 191 3.53 2.74 -13.52
C ARG A 191 2.78 1.43 -13.45
N LEU A 192 1.51 1.50 -13.83
CA LEU A 192 0.73 0.33 -14.20
C LEU A 192 0.88 0.17 -15.71
N ALA A 193 1.05 -1.06 -16.19
CA ALA A 193 0.99 -1.35 -17.61
C ALA A 193 0.06 -2.52 -17.87
N PHE A 194 -0.73 -2.50 -18.93
CA PHE A 194 -1.47 -3.66 -19.37
C PHE A 194 -0.96 -4.05 -20.76
N LYS A 195 -0.52 -5.31 -20.90
CA LYS A 195 -0.08 -5.89 -22.16
C LYS A 195 -1.17 -6.84 -22.66
N SER A 196 -1.75 -6.52 -23.81
CA SER A 196 -2.69 -7.41 -24.49
C SER A 196 -1.98 -8.58 -25.19
N PRO A 197 -2.72 -9.63 -25.57
CA PRO A 197 -2.16 -10.76 -26.32
C PRO A 197 -1.58 -10.36 -27.68
N ASP A 198 -2.13 -9.31 -28.30
CA ASP A 198 -1.63 -8.76 -29.57
C ASP A 198 -0.47 -7.76 -29.40
N SER A 199 0.18 -7.76 -28.23
CA SER A 199 1.36 -6.95 -27.91
C SER A 199 1.12 -5.44 -27.88
N ARG A 200 -0.13 -4.96 -27.87
CA ARG A 200 -0.42 -3.57 -27.51
C ARG A 200 -0.20 -3.36 -26.01
N GLU A 201 0.30 -2.19 -25.64
CA GLU A 201 0.53 -1.83 -24.25
C GLU A 201 -0.22 -0.54 -23.90
N ILE A 202 -0.97 -0.59 -22.81
CA ILE A 202 -1.45 0.61 -22.11
C ILE A 202 -0.48 0.86 -20.96
N ALA A 203 0.09 2.04 -20.85
CA ALA A 203 0.92 2.44 -19.72
C ALA A 203 0.29 3.65 -19.01
N ILE A 204 0.03 3.50 -17.72
CA ILE A 204 -0.59 4.50 -16.84
C ILE A 204 0.44 4.83 -15.75
N PRO A 205 1.04 6.03 -15.78
CA PRO A 205 1.89 6.49 -14.69
C PRO A 205 1.13 6.44 -13.36
N SER A 206 1.78 5.98 -12.29
CA SER A 206 1.20 5.93 -10.93
C SER A 206 0.63 7.28 -10.49
N ALA A 207 1.33 8.35 -10.84
CA ALA A 207 0.96 9.74 -10.65
C ALA A 207 -0.38 10.14 -11.26
N ASN A 208 -0.79 9.47 -12.34
CA ASN A 208 -2.04 9.75 -13.03
C ASN A 208 -3.19 8.94 -12.43
N VAL A 209 -2.93 8.00 -11.53
CA VAL A 209 -3.96 7.25 -10.82
C VAL A 209 -4.55 8.12 -9.72
N ILE A 210 -5.85 8.35 -9.82
CA ILE A 210 -6.63 9.09 -8.84
C ILE A 210 -7.03 8.15 -7.71
N GLU A 211 -7.64 7.02 -8.07
CA GLU A 211 -8.13 5.99 -7.15
C GLU A 211 -8.29 4.63 -7.88
N ALA A 212 -8.27 3.54 -7.11
CA ALA A 212 -8.58 2.20 -7.56
C ALA A 212 -9.50 1.52 -6.54
N HIS A 213 -10.50 0.77 -7.00
CA HIS A 213 -11.40 0.03 -6.11
C HIS A 213 -11.94 -1.23 -6.77
N ILE A 214 -12.32 -2.21 -5.95
CA ILE A 214 -12.99 -3.43 -6.42
C ILE A 214 -14.47 -3.13 -6.65
N ILE A 215 -14.97 -3.50 -7.83
CA ILE A 215 -16.40 -3.47 -8.20
C ILE A 215 -16.86 -4.88 -8.56
N ALA A 216 -18.16 -5.15 -8.40
CA ALA A 216 -18.82 -6.31 -8.99
C ALA A 216 -19.43 -5.91 -10.35
N ARG A 217 -19.27 -6.71 -11.41
CA ARG A 217 -19.90 -6.40 -12.71
C ARG A 217 -21.26 -7.06 -12.86
N LYS A 218 -22.15 -6.42 -13.63
CA LYS A 218 -23.29 -7.09 -14.27
C LYS A 218 -23.53 -6.62 -15.71
N LYS A 219 -23.34 -7.56 -16.66
CA LYS A 219 -24.27 -8.09 -17.69
C LYS A 219 -23.41 -8.71 -18.81
N GLY A 220 -23.46 -10.04 -18.96
CA GLY A 220 -22.72 -10.79 -19.99
C GLY A 220 -21.49 -11.58 -19.50
N LEU A 221 -21.18 -11.53 -18.20
CA LEU A 221 -20.14 -12.30 -17.50
C LEU A 221 -20.76 -12.90 -16.22
N SER A 222 -20.07 -13.83 -15.53
CA SER A 222 -20.58 -14.42 -14.28
C SER A 222 -20.97 -13.34 -13.29
N GLU A 223 -22.16 -13.45 -12.70
CA GLU A 223 -22.75 -12.40 -11.84
C GLU A 223 -21.92 -12.09 -10.57
N ASP A 224 -20.91 -12.90 -10.29
CA ASP A 224 -20.09 -12.84 -9.08
C ASP A 224 -18.64 -12.36 -9.32
N ASP A 225 -18.23 -12.08 -10.56
CA ASP A 225 -16.84 -11.69 -10.84
C ASP A 225 -16.49 -10.33 -10.24
N LEU A 226 -15.39 -10.30 -9.48
CA LEU A 226 -14.80 -9.07 -8.99
C LEU A 226 -13.86 -8.47 -10.04
N MET A 227 -13.81 -7.14 -10.09
CA MET A 227 -12.94 -6.41 -11.00
C MET A 227 -12.35 -5.18 -10.32
N ILE A 228 -11.22 -4.69 -10.81
CA ILE A 228 -10.66 -3.42 -10.37
C ILE A 228 -11.08 -2.34 -11.36
N GLN A 229 -11.85 -1.36 -10.89
CA GLN A 229 -12.02 -0.09 -11.60
C GLN A 229 -10.93 0.88 -11.15
N LEU A 230 -10.23 1.45 -12.11
CA LEU A 230 -9.19 2.46 -11.90
C LEU A 230 -9.69 3.79 -12.43
N ALA A 231 -9.73 4.84 -11.63
CA ALA A 231 -9.91 6.20 -12.14
C ALA A 231 -8.53 6.84 -12.35
N CYS A 232 -8.21 7.23 -13.58
CA CYS A 232 -6.92 7.83 -13.89
C CYS A 232 -7.02 8.93 -14.95
N LYS A 233 -5.94 9.69 -15.10
CA LYS A 233 -5.79 10.72 -16.13
C LYS A 233 -5.12 10.15 -17.38
N ASP A 234 -5.75 10.32 -18.53
CA ASP A 234 -5.15 10.00 -19.83
C ASP A 234 -4.09 11.04 -20.24
N ALA A 235 -3.47 10.84 -21.41
CA ALA A 235 -2.46 11.76 -21.96
C ALA A 235 -3.00 13.18 -22.21
N ASN A 236 -4.32 13.35 -22.32
CA ASN A 236 -4.98 14.64 -22.52
C ASN A 236 -5.50 15.25 -21.20
N GLY A 237 -5.19 14.64 -20.05
CA GLY A 237 -5.67 15.09 -18.73
C GLY A 237 -7.15 14.78 -18.46
N ARG A 238 -7.81 14.01 -19.33
CA ARG A 238 -9.21 13.57 -19.14
C ARG A 238 -9.25 12.43 -18.16
N THR A 239 -10.28 12.41 -17.32
CA THR A 239 -10.50 11.29 -16.40
C THR A 239 -11.11 10.12 -17.16
N VAL A 240 -10.46 8.97 -17.07
CA VAL A 240 -10.90 7.70 -17.67
C VAL A 240 -11.05 6.65 -16.58
N LYS A 241 -11.87 5.63 -16.85
CA LYS A 241 -12.22 4.60 -15.87
C LYS A 241 -12.04 3.18 -16.41
N PRO A 242 -10.81 2.76 -16.75
CA PRO A 242 -10.58 1.40 -17.18
C PRO A 242 -10.95 0.40 -16.08
N VAL A 243 -11.41 -0.77 -16.53
CA VAL A 243 -11.82 -1.88 -15.67
C VAL A 243 -10.99 -3.10 -16.02
N PHE A 244 -10.36 -3.71 -15.02
CA PHE A 244 -9.55 -4.91 -15.13
C PHE A 244 -10.24 -6.08 -14.44
N ASN A 245 -10.54 -7.13 -15.18
CA ASN A 245 -11.03 -8.37 -14.60
C ASN A 245 -9.84 -9.29 -14.30
N LEU A 246 -9.76 -9.72 -13.05
CA LEU A 246 -8.67 -10.51 -12.49
C LEU A 246 -9.29 -11.60 -11.65
N ASN A 247 -8.60 -12.72 -11.52
CA ASN A 247 -9.05 -13.80 -10.65
C ASN A 247 -9.29 -13.30 -9.21
N ASP A 248 -10.44 -13.69 -8.64
CA ASP A 248 -10.90 -13.31 -7.30
C ASP A 248 -9.87 -13.60 -6.19
N ASP A 249 -9.04 -14.63 -6.35
CA ASP A 249 -8.03 -15.02 -5.36
C ASP A 249 -6.85 -14.04 -5.32
N ILE A 250 -6.57 -13.34 -6.42
CA ILE A 250 -5.45 -12.38 -6.52
C ILE A 250 -5.91 -10.93 -6.47
N ILE A 251 -7.18 -10.64 -6.77
CA ILE A 251 -7.65 -9.28 -7.03
C ILE A 251 -7.39 -8.31 -5.88
N ARG A 252 -7.51 -8.77 -4.63
CA ARG A 252 -7.21 -7.96 -3.44
C ARG A 252 -5.73 -7.66 -3.30
N GLY A 253 -4.88 -8.64 -3.62
CA GLY A 253 -3.43 -8.46 -3.65
C GLY A 253 -2.97 -7.51 -4.76
N VAL A 254 -3.63 -7.58 -5.91
CA VAL A 254 -3.39 -6.65 -7.03
C VAL A 254 -3.82 -5.24 -6.67
N LEU A 255 -5.04 -5.04 -6.12
CA LEU A 255 -5.50 -3.73 -5.66
C LEU A 255 -4.54 -3.13 -4.62
N ALA A 256 -4.15 -3.91 -3.61
CA ALA A 256 -3.18 -3.46 -2.62
C ALA A 256 -1.82 -3.10 -3.26
N GLY A 257 -1.40 -3.84 -4.30
CA GLY A 257 -0.20 -3.50 -5.07
C GLY A 257 -0.32 -2.20 -5.86
N ILE A 258 -1.49 -1.90 -6.42
CA ILE A 258 -1.77 -0.63 -7.09
C ILE A 258 -1.71 0.51 -6.07
N ASN A 259 -2.40 0.37 -4.94
CA ASN A 259 -2.44 1.39 -3.89
C ASN A 259 -1.05 1.66 -3.29
N GLU A 260 -0.26 0.61 -3.05
CA GLU A 260 1.13 0.71 -2.63
C GLU A 260 1.97 1.50 -3.65
N LEU A 261 1.88 1.15 -4.93
CA LEU A 261 2.64 1.76 -6.03
C LEU A 261 2.28 3.24 -6.24
N VAL A 262 1.01 3.60 -6.06
CA VAL A 262 0.50 4.99 -6.12
C VAL A 262 0.87 5.78 -4.86
N GLY A 263 0.86 5.13 -3.69
CA GLY A 263 1.26 5.74 -2.42
C GLY A 263 2.75 6.12 -2.40
N GLU A 264 3.62 5.21 -2.86
CA GLU A 264 5.06 5.48 -3.02
C GLU A 264 5.33 6.74 -3.85
N ASP A 265 4.62 6.92 -4.98
CA ASP A 265 4.80 8.07 -5.86
C ASP A 265 4.37 9.39 -5.21
N LYS A 266 3.23 9.39 -4.51
CA LYS A 266 2.73 10.56 -3.77
C LYS A 266 3.70 11.00 -2.68
N VAL A 267 4.31 10.06 -1.98
CA VAL A 267 5.30 10.32 -0.93
C VAL A 267 6.60 10.86 -1.53
N LEU A 268 7.11 10.27 -2.62
CA LEU A 268 8.31 10.79 -3.29
C LEU A 268 8.13 12.23 -3.79
N ARG A 269 6.96 12.55 -4.36
CA ARG A 269 6.63 13.91 -4.82
C ARG A 269 6.52 14.93 -3.70
N SER A 270 5.98 14.55 -2.54
CA SER A 270 5.90 15.47 -1.40
C SER A 270 7.29 15.83 -0.88
N PHE A 271 8.24 14.89 -0.86
CA PHE A 271 9.64 15.19 -0.54
C PHE A 271 10.34 16.03 -1.60
N GLU A 272 10.03 15.84 -2.88
CA GLU A 272 10.58 16.65 -3.97
C GLU A 272 10.07 18.10 -3.90
N GLN A 273 8.79 18.31 -3.57
CA GLN A 273 8.23 19.65 -3.32
C GLN A 273 8.81 20.32 -2.06
N VAL A 274 9.13 19.56 -1.01
CA VAL A 274 9.81 20.08 0.19
C VAL A 274 11.24 20.54 -0.13
N ASN A 275 11.95 19.82 -1.01
CA ASN A 275 13.30 20.20 -1.41
C ASN A 275 13.35 21.42 -2.36
N VAL A 276 12.25 21.76 -3.03
CA VAL A 276 12.18 22.92 -3.95
C VAL A 276 11.83 24.23 -3.22
N THR A 277 11.50 24.21 -1.93
CA THR A 277 11.07 25.42 -1.19
C THR A 277 11.74 25.62 0.18
N THR A 278 13.07 25.48 0.25
CA THR A 278 13.82 26.08 1.36
C THR A 278 14.92 26.97 0.82
N GLU A 279 14.53 28.11 0.24
CA GLU A 279 15.46 29.23 0.19
C GLU A 279 15.87 29.52 1.64
N THR A 280 17.15 29.33 1.95
CA THR A 280 17.70 29.54 3.28
C THR A 280 18.58 30.78 3.27
N LYS A 281 18.62 31.47 4.41
CA LYS A 281 19.57 32.56 4.69
C LYS A 281 20.37 32.22 5.93
N TYR A 282 21.49 32.90 6.13
CA TYR A 282 22.26 32.79 7.36
C TYR A 282 21.83 33.88 8.34
N CYS A 283 21.73 33.53 9.62
CA CYS A 283 21.43 34.49 10.67
C CYS A 283 22.52 35.57 10.72
N THR A 284 22.11 36.84 10.68
CA THR A 284 23.03 38.00 10.73
C THR A 284 23.81 38.15 12.04
N SER A 285 23.45 37.39 13.07
CA SER A 285 24.07 37.46 14.41
C SER A 285 24.90 36.23 14.73
N CYS A 286 24.32 35.01 14.66
CA CYS A 286 25.03 33.78 15.03
C CYS A 286 25.49 32.92 13.86
N GLY A 287 25.17 33.29 12.62
CA GLY A 287 25.60 32.56 11.42
C GLY A 287 24.91 31.21 11.18
N VAL A 288 23.92 30.81 11.99
CA VAL A 288 23.17 29.57 11.75
C VAL A 288 22.27 29.69 10.52
N GLN A 289 22.12 28.61 9.77
CA GLN A 289 21.24 28.56 8.61
C GLN A 289 19.78 28.52 9.06
N ILE A 290 18.96 29.39 8.48
CA ILE A 290 17.54 29.58 8.81
C ILE A 290 16.72 29.72 7.52
N PRO A 291 15.40 29.46 7.55
CA PRO A 291 14.52 29.75 6.40
C PRO A 291 14.58 31.23 6.01
N LYS A 292 14.53 31.57 4.72
CA LYS A 292 14.62 32.94 4.22
C LYS A 292 13.52 33.85 4.77
N GLU A 293 12.33 33.28 5.01
CA GLU A 293 11.13 33.92 5.55
C GLU A 293 11.17 34.07 7.08
N ALA A 294 12.15 33.46 7.76
CA ALA A 294 12.26 33.54 9.20
C ALA A 294 12.51 35.00 9.65
N LYS A 295 11.57 35.54 10.43
CA LYS A 295 11.67 36.87 11.05
C LYS A 295 12.58 36.88 12.29
N PHE A 296 12.85 35.71 12.88
CA PHE A 296 13.68 35.54 14.05
C PHE A 296 14.54 34.28 13.90
N CYS A 297 15.76 34.32 14.41
CA CYS A 297 16.61 33.13 14.46
C CYS A 297 16.12 32.17 15.56
N SER A 298 15.91 30.91 15.21
CA SER A 298 15.51 29.85 16.15
C SER A 298 16.59 29.49 17.18
N SER A 299 17.86 29.81 16.90
CA SER A 299 18.98 29.51 17.78
C SER A 299 19.30 30.64 18.75
N CYS A 300 19.36 31.89 18.28
CA CYS A 300 19.79 33.04 19.11
C CYS A 300 18.69 34.09 19.36
N GLY A 301 17.49 33.92 18.80
CA GLY A 301 16.37 34.84 18.97
C GLY A 301 16.50 36.19 18.23
N THR A 302 17.63 36.44 17.54
CA THR A 302 17.85 37.73 16.86
C THR A 302 16.88 37.91 15.69
N LYS A 303 16.24 39.08 15.62
CA LYS A 303 15.36 39.46 14.52
C LYS A 303 16.14 39.54 13.21
N GLN A 304 15.57 39.01 12.15
CA GLN A 304 16.16 38.97 10.82
C GLN A 304 15.43 39.96 9.93
N SER A 305 16.21 40.73 9.17
CA SER A 305 15.71 41.62 8.10
C SER A 305 15.30 40.84 6.85
#